data_AF-A0A1Y5U3P5-F1
#
_entry.id   AF-A0A1Y5U3P5-F1
#
_cell.length_a   1.000
_cell.length_b   1.000
_cell.length_c   1.000
_cell.angle_alpha   90.00
_cell.angle_beta   90.00
_cell.angle_gamma   90.00
#
_symmetry.space_group_name_H-M   'P 1'
#
loop_
_entity.id
_entity.type
_entity.pdbx_description
1 polymer ?
#
loop_
_entity_poly.entity_id
_entity_poly.type
_entity_poly.pdbx_seq_one_letter_code
_entity_poly.pdbx_strand_id
1 'polypeptide(L)'
;MTDSLPHAITVRLAERRRRLRHYLWHQIRNNWNRYPATTRQRLAELGWQPPRPAKGPNGELLLDNNAGEDFLFMHRLMLEEVGGWMRGLNTPHPAALPCWRSLPWPDDPEFPVPAAWETGSFDFNLYLITIKSASFYRGTLMSWEGFYREPETLRRLTLGQYGALIEATVHNVLHLRWADEPEGIRPHPSASDPQSIDPYWDDPEYDYLGDPYSSHVNPTFWCIHGWVAERVEEWRRVNRIAEIQWQGNWTGESDSGARYRSETVIPFSQRGRGELERMEEAVRVIGQSRIFYEFHNGGVPKYAA
;
A
#
# COMPACT_ATOMS: atom_id res chain seq x y z
N MET A 1 -12.38 -8.40 -18.28
CA MET A 1 -11.34 -9.35 -17.82
C MET A 1 -10.11 -8.51 -17.65
N THR A 2 -9.78 -8.13 -16.42
CA THR A 2 -8.44 -7.66 -16.10
C THR A 2 -7.49 -8.81 -16.40
N ASP A 3 -6.60 -8.64 -17.38
CA ASP A 3 -5.65 -9.70 -17.72
C ASP A 3 -4.87 -10.07 -16.47
N SER A 4 -4.93 -11.36 -16.11
CA SER A 4 -4.15 -11.91 -15.00
C SER A 4 -2.67 -11.63 -15.23
N LEU A 5 -1.94 -11.25 -14.17
CA LEU A 5 -0.49 -11.17 -14.25
C LEU A 5 0.08 -12.53 -14.72
N PRO A 6 1.16 -12.55 -15.53
CA PRO A 6 1.80 -13.79 -15.90
C PRO A 6 2.16 -14.61 -14.65
N HIS A 7 1.90 -15.92 -14.67
CA HIS A 7 2.10 -16.78 -13.50
C HIS A 7 3.48 -16.64 -12.84
N ALA A 8 4.55 -16.51 -13.64
CA ALA A 8 5.90 -16.29 -13.12
C ALA A 8 6.07 -14.99 -12.30
N ILE A 9 5.30 -13.95 -12.63
CA ILE A 9 5.24 -12.69 -11.88
C ILE A 9 4.41 -12.89 -10.61
N THR A 10 3.25 -13.54 -10.71
CA THR A 10 2.38 -13.82 -9.55
C THR A 10 3.12 -14.63 -8.48
N VAL A 11 3.80 -15.71 -8.87
CA VAL A 11 4.60 -16.53 -7.94
C VAL A 11 5.73 -15.73 -7.32
N ARG A 12 6.39 -14.85 -8.10
CA ARG A 12 7.45 -13.98 -7.57
C ARG A 12 6.88 -12.97 -6.59
N LEU A 13 5.73 -12.37 -6.85
CA LEU A 13 5.07 -11.44 -5.94
C LEU A 13 4.62 -12.13 -4.65
N ALA A 14 4.18 -13.39 -4.75
CA ALA A 14 3.77 -14.21 -3.62
C ALA A 14 4.93 -14.69 -2.73
N GLU A 15 6.19 -14.44 -3.10
CA GLU A 15 7.34 -14.77 -2.24
C GLU A 15 7.18 -14.14 -0.85
N ARG A 16 7.25 -14.97 0.20
CA ARG A 16 7.12 -14.57 1.61
C ARG A 16 7.88 -13.28 1.97
N ARG A 17 9.09 -13.14 1.44
CA ARG A 17 9.94 -11.97 1.67
C ARG A 17 9.29 -10.67 1.19
N ARG A 18 8.60 -10.68 0.05
CA ARG A 18 7.91 -9.52 -0.52
C ARG A 18 6.62 -9.22 0.22
N ARG A 19 5.85 -10.27 0.52
CA ARG A 19 4.65 -10.20 1.36
C ARG A 19 4.94 -9.55 2.71
N LEU A 20 5.95 -10.06 3.41
CA LEU A 20 6.39 -9.51 4.69
C LEU A 20 6.87 -8.08 4.57
N ARG A 21 7.65 -7.73 3.54
CA ARG A 21 8.15 -6.35 3.43
C ARG A 21 7.01 -5.36 3.23
N HIS A 22 6.07 -5.65 2.34
CA HIS A 22 4.93 -4.77 2.09
C HIS A 22 4.03 -4.65 3.33
N TYR A 23 3.73 -5.78 3.98
CA TYR A 23 3.01 -5.82 5.24
C TYR A 23 3.69 -4.99 6.33
N LEU A 24 4.96 -5.27 6.65
CA LEU A 24 5.70 -4.59 7.71
C LEU A 24 5.85 -3.09 7.42
N TRP A 25 6.10 -2.70 6.18
CA TRP A 25 6.23 -1.31 5.80
C TRP A 25 4.96 -0.51 6.12
N HIS A 26 3.78 -1.01 5.73
CA HIS A 26 2.50 -0.38 6.08
C HIS A 26 2.21 -0.45 7.59
N GLN A 27 2.35 -1.65 8.16
CA GLN A 27 2.05 -1.95 9.56
C GLN A 27 2.82 -1.04 10.51
N ILE A 28 4.12 -0.84 10.26
CA ILE A 28 5.01 -0.10 11.15
C ILE A 28 4.83 1.41 10.99
N ARG A 29 4.83 1.95 9.76
CA ARG A 29 4.70 3.41 9.55
C ARG A 29 3.37 3.95 10.06
N ASN A 30 2.28 3.20 9.89
CA ASN A 30 0.95 3.62 10.30
C ASN A 30 0.69 3.50 11.81
N ASN A 31 1.44 2.64 12.52
CA ASN A 31 1.24 2.41 13.96
C ASN A 31 2.42 2.85 14.82
N TRP A 32 3.51 3.37 14.26
CA TRP A 32 4.73 3.68 15.00
C TRP A 32 4.47 4.42 16.31
N ASN A 33 3.70 5.51 16.25
CA ASN A 33 3.42 6.35 17.42
C ASN A 33 2.42 5.74 18.41
N ARG A 34 1.76 4.64 18.05
CA ARG A 34 0.83 3.88 18.90
C ARG A 34 1.52 2.72 19.60
N TYR A 35 2.64 2.23 19.06
CA TYR A 35 3.37 1.12 19.67
C TYR A 35 3.95 1.50 21.04
N PRO A 36 3.95 0.55 22.00
CA PRO A 36 4.72 0.68 23.24
C PRO A 36 6.19 1.02 22.98
N ALA A 37 6.83 1.72 23.91
CA ALA A 37 8.24 2.11 23.77
C ALA A 37 9.16 0.88 23.57
N THR A 38 8.88 -0.23 24.23
CA THR A 38 9.61 -1.50 24.09
C THR A 38 9.48 -2.08 22.68
N THR A 39 8.28 -2.08 22.10
CA THR A 39 8.03 -2.49 20.71
C THR A 39 8.78 -1.59 19.73
N ARG A 40 8.71 -0.25 19.90
CA ARG A 40 9.45 0.69 19.05
C ARG A 40 10.96 0.48 19.13
N GLN A 41 11.50 0.32 20.33
CA GLN A 41 12.93 0.06 20.52
C GLN A 41 13.35 -1.22 19.80
N ARG A 42 12.59 -2.31 19.96
CA ARG A 42 12.91 -3.58 19.33
C ARG A 42 12.81 -3.51 17.80
N LEU A 43 11.80 -2.84 17.25
CA LEU A 43 11.69 -2.60 15.81
C LEU A 43 12.82 -1.71 15.28
N ALA A 44 13.26 -0.71 16.05
CA ALA A 44 14.41 0.13 15.70
C ALA A 44 15.72 -0.67 15.65
N GLU A 45 15.95 -1.56 16.63
CA GLU A 45 17.09 -2.50 16.64
C GLU A 45 17.10 -3.43 15.42
N LEU A 46 15.92 -3.78 14.91
CA LEU A 46 15.75 -4.57 13.68
C LEU A 46 15.86 -3.72 12.39
N GLY A 47 16.16 -2.42 12.49
CA GLY A 47 16.30 -1.52 11.34
C GLY A 47 14.98 -1.02 10.75
N TRP A 48 13.86 -1.23 11.44
CA TRP A 48 12.51 -0.94 10.97
C TRP A 48 11.90 0.36 11.50
N GLN A 49 12.69 1.22 12.16
CA GLN A 49 12.20 2.53 12.58
C GLN A 49 11.87 3.40 11.35
N PRO A 50 10.61 3.84 11.17
CA PRO A 50 10.27 4.78 10.12
C PRO A 50 10.84 6.15 10.50
N PRO A 51 11.54 6.85 9.59
CA PRO A 51 12.02 8.20 9.85
C PRO A 51 10.86 9.20 9.99
N ARG A 52 9.72 8.90 9.36
CA ARG A 52 8.51 9.72 9.34
C ARG A 52 7.27 8.82 9.50
N PRO A 53 6.72 8.70 10.72
CA PRO A 53 5.45 8.01 10.92
C PRO A 53 4.32 8.63 10.11
N ALA A 54 3.39 7.84 9.58
CA ALA A 54 2.25 8.38 8.82
C ALA A 54 1.15 8.94 9.73
N LYS A 55 1.08 8.45 10.97
CA LYS A 55 0.05 8.82 11.94
C LYS A 55 0.63 9.24 13.27
N GLY A 56 -0.04 10.17 13.93
CA GLY A 56 0.26 10.57 15.30
C GLY A 56 -0.21 9.54 16.34
N PRO A 57 0.03 9.80 17.63
CA PRO A 57 -0.30 8.88 18.71
C PRO A 57 -1.81 8.58 18.84
N ASN A 58 -2.68 9.48 18.38
CA ASN A 58 -4.14 9.29 18.43
C ASN A 58 -4.70 8.74 17.11
N GLY A 59 -3.84 8.37 16.16
CA GLY A 59 -4.24 7.85 14.84
C GLY A 59 -4.58 8.94 13.82
N GLU A 60 -4.38 10.21 14.16
CA GLU A 60 -4.51 11.35 13.25
C GLU A 60 -3.46 11.29 12.14
N LEU A 61 -3.85 11.71 10.93
CA LEU A 61 -2.95 11.78 9.78
C LEU A 61 -1.93 12.91 9.97
N LEU A 62 -0.64 12.61 9.80
CA LEU A 62 0.41 13.63 9.80
C LEU A 62 0.64 14.12 8.37
N LEU A 63 0.48 15.43 8.16
CA LEU A 63 0.56 16.06 6.83
C LEU A 63 1.85 16.86 6.62
N ASP A 64 2.57 17.19 7.68
CA ASP A 64 3.68 18.15 7.70
C ASP A 64 5.07 17.51 7.87
N ASN A 65 5.14 16.18 7.87
CA ASN A 65 6.39 15.43 8.10
C ASN A 65 6.92 14.69 6.86
N ASN A 66 6.32 14.89 5.69
CA ASN A 66 6.64 14.21 4.42
C ASN A 66 6.47 12.68 4.40
N ALA A 67 5.74 12.07 5.35
CA ALA A 67 5.47 10.63 5.31
C ALA A 67 4.70 10.20 4.05
N GLY A 68 3.89 11.09 3.47
CA GLY A 68 3.22 10.85 2.19
C GLY A 68 4.17 10.70 1.00
N GLU A 69 5.37 11.28 1.05
CA GLU A 69 6.39 11.04 0.03
C GLU A 69 6.96 9.62 0.15
N ASP A 70 7.16 9.10 1.36
CA ASP A 70 7.57 7.69 1.54
C ASP A 70 6.55 6.75 0.88
N PHE A 71 5.25 7.06 0.98
CA PHE A 71 4.18 6.33 0.29
C PHE A 71 4.27 6.38 -1.22
N LEU A 72 4.37 7.58 -1.80
CA LEU A 72 4.44 7.73 -3.25
C LEU A 72 5.72 7.08 -3.82
N PHE A 73 6.86 7.25 -3.13
CA PHE A 73 8.15 6.72 -3.55
C PHE A 73 8.21 5.20 -3.51
N MET A 74 7.78 4.58 -2.40
CA MET A 74 7.84 3.12 -2.24
C MET A 74 7.01 2.41 -3.33
N HIS A 75 5.79 2.89 -3.59
CA HIS A 75 4.93 2.29 -4.63
C HIS A 75 5.43 2.57 -6.05
N ARG A 76 6.07 3.73 -6.31
CA ARG A 76 6.75 3.98 -7.58
C ARG A 76 7.85 2.95 -7.83
N LEU A 77 8.67 2.63 -6.83
CA LEU A 77 9.71 1.60 -6.96
C LEU A 77 9.12 0.21 -7.20
N MET A 78 8.01 -0.14 -6.57
CA MET A 78 7.32 -1.41 -6.85
C MET A 78 6.85 -1.49 -8.31
N LEU A 79 6.25 -0.42 -8.84
CA LEU A 79 5.83 -0.35 -10.25
C LEU A 79 7.01 -0.49 -11.20
N GLU A 80 8.13 0.19 -10.92
CA GLU A 80 9.35 0.12 -11.72
C GLU A 80 9.95 -1.30 -11.70
N GLU A 81 10.00 -1.96 -10.54
CA GLU A 81 10.51 -3.32 -10.38
C GLU A 81 9.67 -4.33 -11.18
N VAL A 82 8.35 -4.34 -10.99
CA VAL A 82 7.46 -5.28 -11.68
C VAL A 82 7.39 -4.99 -13.18
N GLY A 83 7.35 -3.71 -13.57
CA GLY A 83 7.46 -3.33 -14.98
C GLY A 83 8.77 -3.82 -15.61
N GLY A 84 9.87 -3.83 -14.84
CA GLY A 84 11.14 -4.41 -15.25
C GLY A 84 11.05 -5.92 -15.51
N TRP A 85 10.38 -6.67 -14.62
CA TRP A 85 10.18 -8.10 -14.82
C TRP A 85 9.29 -8.41 -16.02
N MET A 86 8.19 -7.66 -16.20
CA MET A 86 7.27 -7.81 -17.33
C MET A 86 8.02 -7.63 -18.67
N ARG A 87 8.86 -6.59 -18.79
CA ARG A 87 9.70 -6.38 -19.98
C ARG A 87 10.70 -7.52 -20.23
N GLY A 88 11.18 -8.16 -19.17
CA GLY A 88 12.14 -9.27 -19.27
C GLY A 88 11.53 -10.60 -19.72
N LEU A 89 10.20 -10.75 -19.70
CA LEU A 89 9.54 -12.02 -20.07
C LEU A 89 9.47 -12.27 -21.59
N ASN A 90 9.85 -11.31 -22.45
CA ASN A 90 9.75 -11.41 -23.92
C ASN A 90 8.37 -11.91 -24.40
N THR A 91 7.31 -11.65 -23.63
CA THR A 91 5.94 -12.02 -23.98
C THR A 91 5.30 -10.90 -24.80
N PRO A 92 4.34 -11.22 -25.71
CA PRO A 92 3.56 -10.21 -26.43
C PRO A 92 2.57 -9.44 -25.54
N HIS A 93 2.61 -9.63 -24.21
CA HIS A 93 1.81 -8.87 -23.27
C HIS A 93 2.22 -7.39 -23.35
N PRO A 94 1.30 -6.41 -23.28
CA PRO A 94 1.69 -5.01 -23.20
C PRO A 94 2.77 -4.85 -22.12
N ALA A 95 3.93 -4.33 -22.53
CA ALA A 95 5.11 -4.11 -21.68
C ALA A 95 4.84 -3.15 -20.49
N ALA A 96 3.65 -2.54 -20.46
CA ALA A 96 3.17 -1.66 -19.42
C ALA A 96 2.13 -2.39 -18.57
N LEU A 97 2.28 -2.30 -17.24
CA LEU A 97 1.22 -2.64 -16.32
C LEU A 97 -0.03 -1.82 -16.67
N PRO A 98 -1.23 -2.42 -16.67
CA PRO A 98 -2.46 -1.68 -16.94
C PRO A 98 -2.56 -0.52 -15.95
N CYS A 99 -2.78 0.69 -16.46
CA CYS A 99 -2.69 1.91 -15.66
C CYS A 99 -3.95 2.76 -15.85
N TRP A 100 -4.70 2.93 -14.76
CA TRP A 100 -5.86 3.80 -14.73
C TRP A 100 -5.42 5.27 -14.78
N ARG A 101 -5.65 5.94 -15.91
CA ARG A 101 -5.50 7.41 -15.98
C ARG A 101 -6.60 8.12 -15.23
N SER A 102 -7.79 7.51 -15.23
CA SER A 102 -8.96 7.93 -14.46
C SER A 102 -9.55 6.72 -13.75
N LEU A 103 -10.32 6.93 -12.68
CA LEU A 103 -11.00 5.81 -12.01
C LEU A 103 -12.02 5.14 -12.95
N PRO A 104 -12.10 3.80 -13.01
CA PRO A 104 -13.09 3.12 -13.83
C PRO A 104 -14.50 3.38 -13.33
N TRP A 105 -15.44 3.52 -14.27
CA TRP A 105 -16.85 3.66 -13.94
C TRP A 105 -17.38 2.38 -13.26
N PRO A 106 -18.42 2.46 -12.42
CA PRO A 106 -18.98 1.29 -11.74
C PRO A 106 -19.49 0.19 -12.68
N ASP A 107 -19.88 0.56 -13.90
CA ASP A 107 -20.37 -0.31 -14.98
C ASP A 107 -19.30 -0.62 -16.05
N ASP A 108 -18.03 -0.31 -15.77
CA ASP A 108 -16.91 -0.66 -16.65
C ASP A 108 -16.76 -2.19 -16.75
N PRO A 109 -16.93 -2.80 -17.93
CA PRO A 109 -16.87 -4.25 -18.09
C PRO A 109 -15.43 -4.80 -18.03
N GLU A 110 -14.42 -3.94 -18.16
CA GLU A 110 -13.02 -4.33 -18.03
C GLU A 110 -12.63 -4.45 -16.55
N PHE A 111 -13.13 -3.53 -15.71
CA PHE A 111 -12.84 -3.43 -14.28
C PHE A 111 -14.10 -3.48 -13.41
N PRO A 112 -14.90 -4.57 -13.47
CA PRO A 112 -16.11 -4.68 -12.68
C PRO A 112 -15.81 -4.61 -11.18
N VAL A 113 -16.69 -3.94 -10.42
CA VAL A 113 -16.60 -3.89 -8.96
C VAL A 113 -17.20 -5.17 -8.38
N PRO A 114 -16.45 -5.99 -7.63
CA PRO A 114 -17.00 -7.20 -7.01
C PRO A 114 -18.11 -6.85 -6.02
N ALA A 115 -19.07 -7.77 -5.85
CA ALA A 115 -20.17 -7.60 -4.92
C ALA A 115 -19.66 -7.37 -3.48
N ALA A 116 -20.46 -6.70 -2.65
CA ALA A 116 -20.19 -6.69 -1.21
C ALA A 116 -20.55 -8.06 -0.62
N TRP A 117 -19.84 -8.47 0.42
CA TRP A 117 -20.03 -9.75 1.10
C TRP A 117 -20.21 -9.55 2.61
N GLU A 118 -20.58 -10.62 3.30
CA GLU A 118 -20.82 -10.64 4.73
C GLU A 118 -19.53 -10.97 5.49
N THR A 119 -19.14 -10.11 6.42
CA THR A 119 -17.86 -10.20 7.17
C THR A 119 -18.05 -10.64 8.61
N GLY A 120 -19.30 -10.81 9.06
CA GLY A 120 -19.67 -10.99 10.47
C GLY A 120 -19.59 -9.71 11.31
N SER A 121 -19.15 -8.59 10.74
CA SER A 121 -19.13 -7.26 11.37
C SER A 121 -20.15 -6.34 10.69
N PHE A 122 -21.16 -5.91 11.44
CA PHE A 122 -22.21 -5.02 10.92
C PHE A 122 -21.64 -3.72 10.32
N ASP A 123 -20.73 -3.07 11.04
CA ASP A 123 -20.13 -1.82 10.60
C ASP A 123 -19.28 -2.01 9.34
N PHE A 124 -18.55 -3.12 9.25
CA PHE A 124 -17.73 -3.40 8.07
C PHE A 124 -18.57 -3.79 6.85
N ASN A 125 -19.66 -4.54 7.05
CA ASN A 125 -20.63 -4.83 5.99
C ASN A 125 -21.22 -3.53 5.41
N LEU A 126 -21.69 -2.62 6.27
CA LEU A 126 -22.21 -1.32 5.82
C LEU A 126 -21.16 -0.50 5.07
N TYR A 127 -19.91 -0.53 5.54
CA TYR A 127 -18.81 0.13 4.86
C TYR A 127 -18.57 -0.46 3.47
N LEU A 128 -18.48 -1.79 3.33
CA LEU A 128 -18.30 -2.47 2.04
C LEU A 128 -19.44 -2.17 1.07
N ILE A 129 -20.70 -2.28 1.52
CA ILE A 129 -21.89 -1.94 0.72
C ILE A 129 -21.78 -0.49 0.22
N THR A 130 -21.39 0.43 1.11
CA THR A 130 -21.26 1.85 0.77
C THR A 130 -20.19 2.07 -0.29
N ILE A 131 -18.95 1.66 -0.03
CA ILE A 131 -17.82 1.98 -0.92
C ILE A 131 -17.89 1.26 -2.26
N LYS A 132 -18.62 0.15 -2.37
CA LYS A 132 -18.84 -0.59 -3.64
C LYS A 132 -20.01 -0.04 -4.46
N SER A 133 -20.90 0.76 -3.87
CA SER A 133 -22.05 1.33 -4.57
C SER A 133 -21.68 2.30 -5.70
N ALA A 134 -22.57 2.42 -6.68
CA ALA A 134 -22.46 3.43 -7.74
C ALA A 134 -22.71 4.86 -7.21
N SER A 135 -23.52 5.01 -6.16
CA SER A 135 -23.78 6.31 -5.54
C SER A 135 -22.55 6.87 -4.83
N PHE A 136 -21.82 6.04 -4.08
CA PHE A 136 -20.54 6.44 -3.48
C PHE A 136 -19.51 6.80 -4.54
N TYR A 137 -19.47 6.07 -5.65
CA TYR A 137 -18.60 6.46 -6.77
C TYR A 137 -18.92 7.86 -7.28
N ARG A 138 -20.20 8.13 -7.62
CA ARG A 138 -20.61 9.42 -8.21
C ARG A 138 -20.51 10.59 -7.23
N GLY A 139 -20.81 10.37 -5.95
CA GLY A 139 -20.81 11.42 -4.93
C GLY A 139 -19.44 11.67 -4.30
N THR A 140 -18.63 10.63 -4.12
CA THR A 140 -17.39 10.70 -3.34
C THR A 140 -16.16 10.46 -4.20
N LEU A 141 -16.04 9.32 -4.89
CA LEU A 141 -14.82 9.01 -5.66
C LEU A 141 -14.57 9.98 -6.81
N MET A 142 -15.61 10.38 -7.55
CA MET A 142 -15.48 11.40 -8.60
C MET A 142 -15.04 12.75 -8.03
N SER A 143 -15.55 13.13 -6.85
CA SER A 143 -15.19 14.37 -6.16
C SER A 143 -13.72 14.33 -5.70
N TRP A 144 -13.28 13.21 -5.12
CA TRP A 144 -11.88 13.01 -4.74
C TRP A 144 -10.95 12.99 -5.94
N GLU A 145 -11.32 12.28 -7.01
CA GLU A 145 -10.54 12.29 -8.26
C GLU A 145 -10.43 13.71 -8.82
N GLY A 146 -11.52 14.48 -8.86
CA GLY A 146 -11.49 15.89 -9.25
C GLY A 146 -10.52 16.71 -8.38
N PHE A 147 -10.62 16.56 -7.06
CA PHE A 147 -9.73 17.23 -6.10
C PHE A 147 -8.25 16.93 -6.36
N TYR A 148 -7.90 15.65 -6.57
CA TYR A 148 -6.51 15.24 -6.81
C TYR A 148 -5.98 15.55 -8.20
N ARG A 149 -6.80 16.11 -9.10
CA ARG A 149 -6.40 16.48 -10.46
C ARG A 149 -6.47 17.99 -10.71
N GLU A 150 -7.17 18.72 -9.85
CA GLU A 150 -7.37 20.17 -9.98
C GLU A 150 -6.04 20.94 -9.82
N PRO A 151 -5.59 21.68 -10.85
CA PRO A 151 -4.31 22.39 -10.80
C PRO A 151 -4.14 23.35 -9.63
N GLU A 152 -5.20 24.01 -9.17
CA GLU A 152 -5.12 24.87 -7.98
C GLU A 152 -4.82 24.07 -6.70
N THR A 153 -5.48 22.92 -6.52
CA THR A 153 -5.20 22.01 -5.41
C THR A 153 -3.77 21.50 -5.46
N LEU A 154 -3.32 21.04 -6.64
CA LEU A 154 -1.97 20.51 -6.86
C LEU A 154 -0.87 21.54 -6.57
N ARG A 155 -1.10 22.83 -6.82
CA ARG A 155 -0.15 23.90 -6.49
C ARG A 155 -0.10 24.24 -5.00
N ARG A 156 -1.15 23.93 -4.24
CA ARG A 156 -1.26 24.29 -2.82
C ARG A 156 -0.67 23.23 -1.88
N LEU A 157 -0.62 21.98 -2.32
CA LEU A 157 -0.13 20.87 -1.52
C LEU A 157 1.34 20.60 -1.81
N THR A 158 2.14 20.42 -0.76
CA THR A 158 3.44 19.77 -0.91
C THR A 158 3.25 18.33 -1.36
N LEU A 159 4.28 17.71 -1.95
CA LEU A 159 4.18 16.30 -2.37
C LEU A 159 3.90 15.37 -1.18
N GLY A 160 4.46 15.68 -0.01
CA GLY A 160 4.19 14.97 1.24
C GLY A 160 2.72 15.06 1.68
N GLN A 161 2.13 16.27 1.66
CA GLN A 161 0.71 16.45 1.97
C GLN A 161 -0.18 15.72 0.97
N TYR A 162 0.16 15.85 -0.32
CA TYR A 162 -0.57 15.21 -1.41
C TYR A 162 -0.58 13.69 -1.29
N GLY A 163 0.59 13.08 -1.07
CA GLY A 163 0.72 11.63 -0.88
C GLY A 163 -0.02 11.11 0.35
N ALA A 164 0.06 11.82 1.48
CA ALA A 164 -0.62 11.43 2.71
C ALA A 164 -2.16 11.49 2.56
N LEU A 165 -2.68 12.51 1.87
CA LEU A 165 -4.11 12.62 1.58
C LEU A 165 -4.57 11.52 0.62
N ILE A 166 -3.80 11.21 -0.43
CA ILE A 166 -4.11 10.10 -1.35
C ILE A 166 -4.17 8.77 -0.59
N GLU A 167 -3.13 8.45 0.20
CA GLU A 167 -3.06 7.20 1.00
C GLU A 167 -4.28 7.08 1.93
N ALA A 168 -4.60 8.15 2.66
CA ALA A 168 -5.64 8.13 3.68
C ALA A 168 -7.08 8.17 3.15
N THR A 169 -7.29 8.48 1.87
CA THR A 169 -8.63 8.61 1.26
C THR A 169 -8.84 7.60 0.13
N VAL A 170 -8.64 8.03 -1.11
CA VAL A 170 -8.94 7.29 -2.33
C VAL A 170 -8.19 5.96 -2.35
N HIS A 171 -6.89 5.92 -2.04
CA HIS A 171 -6.10 4.69 -2.08
C HIS A 171 -6.72 3.57 -1.23
N ASN A 172 -6.93 3.80 0.08
CA ASN A 172 -7.46 2.76 0.98
C ASN A 172 -8.85 2.30 0.55
N VAL A 173 -9.68 3.22 0.05
CA VAL A 173 -11.02 2.88 -0.45
C VAL A 173 -10.95 2.06 -1.73
N LEU A 174 -10.01 2.35 -2.64
CA LEU A 174 -9.87 1.60 -3.89
C LEU A 174 -9.52 0.13 -3.65
N HIS A 175 -8.65 -0.17 -2.68
CA HIS A 175 -8.32 -1.55 -2.29
C HIS A 175 -9.58 -2.34 -1.93
N LEU A 176 -10.40 -1.82 -1.02
CA LEU A 176 -11.60 -2.54 -0.56
C LEU A 176 -12.78 -2.47 -1.54
N ARG A 177 -12.85 -1.42 -2.36
CA ARG A 177 -13.86 -1.33 -3.42
C ARG A 177 -13.67 -2.44 -4.45
N TRP A 178 -12.43 -2.69 -4.88
CA TRP A 178 -12.12 -3.73 -5.86
C TRP A 178 -11.72 -5.09 -5.26
N ALA A 179 -11.61 -5.20 -3.93
CA ALA A 179 -11.47 -6.49 -3.27
C ALA A 179 -12.67 -7.39 -3.57
N ASP A 180 -12.43 -8.67 -3.85
CA ASP A 180 -13.45 -9.71 -3.81
C ASP A 180 -13.48 -10.36 -2.42
N GLU A 181 -14.53 -11.15 -2.15
CA GLU A 181 -14.59 -11.96 -0.93
C GLU A 181 -13.42 -12.95 -0.92
N PRO A 182 -12.52 -12.88 0.09
CA PRO A 182 -11.40 -13.82 0.16
C PRO A 182 -11.89 -15.16 0.71
N GLU A 183 -11.35 -16.27 0.20
CA GLU A 183 -11.64 -17.62 0.73
C GLU A 183 -11.30 -17.76 2.21
N GLY A 184 -10.31 -17.00 2.67
CA GLY A 184 -9.97 -16.85 4.07
C GLY A 184 -9.24 -15.54 4.33
N ILE A 185 -9.32 -15.05 5.56
CA ILE A 185 -8.59 -13.86 5.99
C ILE A 185 -7.43 -14.29 6.87
N ARG A 186 -6.22 -13.87 6.50
CA ARG A 186 -5.02 -14.12 7.30
C ARG A 186 -5.21 -13.53 8.70
N PRO A 187 -5.03 -14.32 9.77
CA PRO A 187 -5.13 -13.80 11.12
C PRO A 187 -3.98 -12.82 11.42
N HIS A 188 -4.24 -11.89 12.33
CA HIS A 188 -3.17 -11.07 12.89
C HIS A 188 -2.11 -11.94 13.58
N PRO A 189 -0.83 -11.54 13.53
CA PRO A 189 0.22 -12.26 14.23
C PRO A 189 -0.10 -12.49 15.71
N SER A 190 0.03 -13.74 16.14
CA SER A 190 -0.25 -14.12 17.53
C SER A 190 0.81 -13.57 18.48
N ALA A 191 0.36 -13.13 19.67
CA ALA A 191 1.25 -12.74 20.75
C ALA A 191 1.90 -13.97 21.44
N SER A 192 1.26 -15.14 21.37
CA SER A 192 1.66 -16.36 22.10
C SER A 192 2.22 -17.47 21.20
N ASP A 193 2.03 -17.37 19.88
CA ASP A 193 2.59 -18.30 18.90
C ASP A 193 3.55 -17.55 17.94
N PRO A 194 4.87 -17.79 18.06
CA PRO A 194 5.89 -17.10 17.28
C PRO A 194 6.05 -17.62 15.84
N GLN A 195 5.25 -18.58 15.36
CA GLN A 195 5.10 -18.83 13.91
C GLN A 195 4.27 -17.71 13.29
N SER A 196 4.92 -16.55 13.13
CA SER A 196 4.30 -15.22 13.17
C SER A 196 3.30 -14.91 12.04
N ILE A 197 3.36 -15.64 10.92
CA ILE A 197 2.33 -15.78 9.87
C ILE A 197 2.52 -17.18 9.28
N ASP A 198 1.46 -18.01 9.26
CA ASP A 198 1.49 -19.37 8.69
C ASP A 198 1.88 -19.32 7.19
N PRO A 199 2.87 -20.13 6.72
CA PRO A 199 3.23 -20.22 5.30
C PRO A 199 2.08 -20.58 4.35
N TYR A 200 0.98 -21.13 4.85
CA TYR A 200 -0.27 -21.29 4.09
C TYR A 200 -0.70 -19.98 3.40
N TRP A 201 -0.49 -18.83 4.04
CA TRP A 201 -0.83 -17.52 3.48
C TRP A 201 0.17 -17.00 2.44
N ASP A 202 1.26 -17.74 2.17
CA ASP A 202 2.19 -17.42 1.09
C ASP A 202 1.68 -17.92 -0.28
N ASP A 203 0.59 -18.68 -0.31
CA ASP A 203 -0.04 -19.20 -1.54
C ASP A 203 -0.31 -18.06 -2.55
N PRO A 204 0.13 -18.17 -3.82
CA PRO A 204 -0.17 -17.19 -4.85
C PRO A 204 -1.66 -16.89 -5.08
N GLU A 205 -2.56 -17.80 -4.70
CA GLU A 205 -4.02 -17.57 -4.73
C GLU A 205 -4.49 -16.66 -3.59
N TYR A 206 -3.71 -16.50 -2.52
CA TYR A 206 -3.98 -15.49 -1.49
C TYR A 206 -3.52 -14.11 -1.95
N ASP A 207 -4.41 -13.41 -2.67
CA ASP A 207 -4.20 -12.11 -3.29
C ASP A 207 -5.14 -11.01 -2.75
N TYR A 208 -5.78 -11.22 -1.60
CA TYR A 208 -6.78 -10.31 -1.04
C TYR A 208 -6.29 -8.84 -0.99
N LEU A 209 -6.98 -7.95 -1.71
CA LEU A 209 -6.65 -6.51 -1.79
C LEU A 209 -6.74 -5.79 -0.44
N GLY A 210 -7.56 -6.30 0.48
CA GLY A 210 -7.74 -5.72 1.82
C GLY A 210 -6.62 -6.04 2.83
N ASP A 211 -5.59 -6.79 2.46
CA ASP A 211 -4.43 -7.07 3.30
C ASP A 211 -3.12 -6.69 2.57
N PRO A 212 -2.29 -5.77 3.10
CA PRO A 212 -0.97 -5.48 2.52
C PRO A 212 -0.07 -6.71 2.38
N TYR A 213 -0.28 -7.79 3.14
CA TYR A 213 0.46 -9.04 2.95
C TYR A 213 0.21 -9.69 1.57
N SER A 214 -0.92 -9.41 0.93
CA SER A 214 -1.35 -10.06 -0.30
C SER A 214 -1.74 -9.12 -1.42
N SER A 215 -2.13 -7.88 -1.13
CA SER A 215 -2.76 -7.00 -2.11
C SER A 215 -1.95 -6.81 -3.39
N HIS A 216 -0.63 -6.69 -3.28
CA HIS A 216 0.31 -6.57 -4.41
C HIS A 216 0.36 -7.79 -5.35
N VAL A 217 -0.20 -8.93 -4.97
CA VAL A 217 -0.33 -10.10 -5.85
C VAL A 217 -1.52 -9.94 -6.80
N ASN A 218 -2.56 -9.20 -6.39
CA ASN A 218 -3.75 -8.96 -7.20
C ASN A 218 -3.44 -8.03 -8.41
N PRO A 219 -3.89 -8.35 -9.63
CA PRO A 219 -3.66 -7.49 -10.80
C PRO A 219 -4.20 -6.05 -10.64
N THR A 220 -5.31 -5.87 -9.92
CA THR A 220 -5.96 -4.57 -9.73
C THR A 220 -5.13 -3.64 -8.84
N PHE A 221 -4.30 -4.18 -7.95
CA PHE A 221 -3.33 -3.38 -7.18
C PHE A 221 -2.48 -2.50 -8.09
N TRP A 222 -1.97 -3.07 -9.19
CA TRP A 222 -1.11 -2.35 -10.12
C TRP A 222 -1.86 -1.26 -10.88
N CYS A 223 -3.16 -1.42 -11.09
CA CYS A 223 -4.01 -0.39 -11.69
C CYS A 223 -4.26 0.76 -10.71
N ILE A 224 -4.55 0.45 -9.44
CA ILE A 224 -4.70 1.42 -8.34
C ILE A 224 -3.41 2.23 -8.19
N HIS A 225 -2.26 1.55 -8.10
CA HIS A 225 -0.98 2.22 -7.91
C HIS A 225 -0.48 2.93 -9.18
N GLY A 226 -0.85 2.45 -10.36
CA GLY A 226 -0.69 3.18 -11.62
C GLY A 226 -1.43 4.52 -11.60
N TRP A 227 -2.69 4.54 -11.14
CA TRP A 227 -3.43 5.79 -10.95
C TRP A 227 -2.71 6.73 -9.97
N VAL A 228 -2.19 6.21 -8.85
CA VAL A 228 -1.40 7.00 -7.89
C VAL A 228 -0.12 7.56 -8.54
N ALA A 229 0.58 6.77 -9.36
CA ALA A 229 1.78 7.25 -10.06
C ALA A 229 1.46 8.37 -11.07
N GLU A 230 0.35 8.27 -11.81
CA GLU A 230 -0.11 9.33 -12.72
C GLU A 230 -0.43 10.63 -11.98
N ARG A 231 -0.99 10.54 -10.76
CA ARG A 231 -1.20 11.69 -9.87
C ARG A 231 0.10 12.40 -9.51
N VAL A 232 1.18 11.65 -9.25
CA VAL A 232 2.51 12.22 -9.00
C VAL A 232 3.04 12.97 -10.22
N GLU A 233 2.88 12.40 -11.42
CA GLU A 233 3.32 13.06 -12.67
C GLU A 233 2.48 14.30 -12.99
N GLU A 234 1.17 14.29 -12.72
CA GLU A 234 0.31 15.47 -12.81
C GLU A 234 0.75 16.58 -11.85
N TRP A 235 0.97 16.26 -10.57
CA TRP A 235 1.49 17.21 -9.58
C TRP A 235 2.82 17.82 -10.03
N ARG A 236 3.76 16.98 -10.51
CA ARG A 236 5.07 17.41 -11.01
C ARG A 236 4.93 18.39 -12.18
N ARG A 237 4.09 18.07 -13.17
CA ARG A 237 3.87 18.93 -14.36
C ARG A 237 3.23 20.27 -13.98
N VAL A 238 2.19 20.25 -13.13
CA VAL A 238 1.50 21.47 -12.69
C VAL A 238 2.44 22.40 -11.92
N ASN A 239 3.33 21.84 -11.09
CA ASN A 239 4.32 22.58 -10.33
C ASN A 239 5.62 22.88 -11.11
N ARG A 240 5.69 22.49 -12.40
CA ARG A 240 6.86 22.71 -13.29
C ARG A 240 8.17 22.17 -12.73
N ILE A 241 8.10 21.02 -12.05
CA ILE A 241 9.26 20.35 -11.48
C ILE A 241 9.85 19.41 -12.54
N ALA A 242 11.14 19.57 -12.86
CA ALA A 242 11.80 18.70 -13.83
C ALA A 242 11.97 17.27 -13.26
N GLU A 243 12.52 17.18 -12.06
CA GLU A 243 12.78 15.96 -11.32
C GLU A 243 12.36 16.14 -9.86
N ILE A 244 11.66 15.15 -9.30
CA ILE A 244 11.22 15.19 -7.90
C ILE A 244 12.42 14.93 -7.00
N GLN A 245 12.75 15.91 -6.16
CA GLN A 245 13.73 15.76 -5.10
C GLN A 245 13.04 15.19 -3.86
N TRP A 246 12.98 13.86 -3.77
CA TRP A 246 12.28 13.15 -2.70
C TRP A 246 12.89 13.43 -1.32
N GLN A 247 12.08 13.98 -0.43
CA GLN A 247 12.36 14.13 1.00
C GLN A 247 11.96 12.86 1.77
N GLY A 248 10.88 12.21 1.33
CA GLY A 248 10.46 10.89 1.81
C GLY A 248 10.81 9.80 0.80
N ASN A 249 11.62 8.82 1.21
CA ASN A 249 12.08 7.70 0.39
C ASN A 249 12.26 6.40 1.19
N TRP A 250 11.63 6.28 2.36
CA TRP A 250 11.77 5.12 3.22
C TRP A 250 11.01 3.91 2.64
N THR A 251 11.74 2.83 2.35
CA THR A 251 11.19 1.58 1.77
C THR A 251 11.22 0.40 2.74
N GLY A 252 11.37 0.65 4.04
CA GLY A 252 11.40 -0.37 5.09
C GLY A 252 12.80 -0.52 5.70
N GLU A 253 13.19 -1.78 5.96
CA GLU A 253 14.43 -2.11 6.65
C GLU A 253 15.66 -1.36 6.12
N SER A 254 16.25 -0.54 6.98
CA SER A 254 17.53 0.11 6.75
C SER A 254 18.65 -0.75 7.33
N ASP A 255 19.72 -1.00 6.55
CA ASP A 255 20.95 -1.55 7.12
C ASP A 255 21.44 -0.57 8.19
N SER A 256 21.63 -1.07 9.40
CA SER A 256 22.03 -0.33 10.59
C SER A 256 23.08 0.76 10.28
N GLY A 257 22.62 2.02 10.12
CA GLY A 257 23.49 3.19 9.98
C GLY A 257 23.87 3.65 8.56
N ALA A 258 23.41 3.02 7.48
CA ALA A 258 23.68 3.54 6.13
C ALA A 258 22.72 4.69 5.78
N ARG A 259 23.22 5.92 5.79
CA ARG A 259 22.56 7.06 5.11
C ARG A 259 22.26 6.63 3.68
N TYR A 260 20.99 6.67 3.28
CA TYR A 260 20.56 6.55 1.89
C TYR A 260 21.29 7.63 1.08
N ARG A 261 22.40 7.27 0.42
CA ARG A 261 22.95 8.04 -0.69
C ARG A 261 22.14 7.62 -1.91
N SER A 262 21.60 8.61 -2.61
CA SER A 262 20.73 8.51 -3.79
C SER A 262 21.29 7.72 -4.98
N GLU A 263 22.47 7.10 -4.86
CA GLU A 263 23.20 6.54 -6.00
C GLU A 263 23.41 5.01 -5.91
N THR A 264 22.94 4.33 -4.88
CA THR A 264 23.00 2.86 -4.85
C THR A 264 21.81 2.28 -4.10
N VAL A 265 20.67 2.22 -4.77
CA VAL A 265 19.58 1.33 -4.37
C VAL A 265 20.10 -0.09 -4.62
N ILE A 266 20.48 -0.81 -3.56
CA ILE A 266 20.76 -2.24 -3.68
C ILE A 266 19.46 -2.90 -4.13
N PRO A 267 19.44 -3.58 -5.30
CA PRO A 267 18.23 -4.23 -5.79
C PRO A 267 17.68 -5.19 -4.75
N PHE A 268 16.35 -5.25 -4.66
CA PHE A 268 15.62 -6.10 -3.72
C PHE A 268 16.12 -7.55 -3.74
N SER A 269 16.54 -8.05 -4.90
CA SER A 269 17.07 -9.41 -5.11
C SER A 269 18.42 -9.72 -4.45
N GLN A 270 19.15 -8.73 -3.92
CA GLN A 270 20.55 -8.92 -3.49
C GLN A 270 20.79 -9.02 -1.97
N ARG A 271 19.76 -8.92 -1.13
CA ARG A 271 19.90 -9.07 0.34
C ARG A 271 19.55 -10.50 0.80
N GLY A 272 20.41 -11.09 1.65
CA GLY A 272 20.46 -12.52 1.97
C GLY A 272 19.50 -13.02 3.07
N ARG A 273 19.63 -14.30 3.45
CA ARG A 273 18.75 -15.04 4.41
C ARG A 273 18.48 -14.30 5.74
N GLY A 274 19.45 -13.54 6.23
CA GLY A 274 19.29 -12.78 7.47
C GLY A 274 18.22 -11.68 7.42
N GLU A 275 17.80 -11.21 6.23
CA GLU A 275 16.70 -10.23 6.12
C GLU A 275 15.34 -10.87 6.44
N LEU A 276 15.07 -12.07 5.90
CA LEU A 276 13.81 -12.76 6.12
C LEU A 276 13.62 -13.07 7.60
N GLU A 277 14.66 -13.57 8.27
CA GLU A 277 14.65 -13.85 9.71
C GLU A 277 14.37 -12.60 10.55
N ARG A 278 14.92 -11.43 10.15
CA ARG A 278 14.65 -10.15 10.82
C ARG A 278 13.24 -9.65 10.59
N MET A 279 12.69 -9.84 9.39
CA MET A 279 11.28 -9.52 9.12
C MET A 279 10.34 -10.41 9.93
N GLU A 280 10.61 -11.71 10.02
CA GLU A 280 9.81 -12.62 10.86
C GLU A 280 9.89 -12.24 12.34
N GLU A 281 11.06 -11.86 12.84
CA GLU A 281 11.20 -11.30 14.18
C GLU A 281 10.42 -9.98 14.34
N ALA A 282 10.42 -9.10 13.34
CA ALA A 282 9.60 -7.87 13.40
C ALA A 282 8.10 -8.19 13.49
N VAL A 283 7.63 -9.21 12.77
CA VAL A 283 6.23 -9.68 12.87
C VAL A 283 5.94 -10.21 14.28
N ARG A 284 6.84 -10.97 14.90
CA ARG A 284 6.68 -11.42 16.31
C ARG A 284 6.54 -10.25 17.27
N VAL A 285 7.40 -9.25 17.12
CA VAL A 285 7.40 -8.02 17.96
C VAL A 285 6.08 -7.26 17.80
N ILE A 286 5.54 -7.19 16.58
CA ILE A 286 4.22 -6.62 16.31
C ILE A 286 3.11 -7.46 16.95
N GLY A 287 3.14 -8.78 16.84
CA GLY A 287 2.16 -9.67 17.46
C GLY A 287 2.07 -9.49 18.98
N GLN A 288 3.21 -9.32 19.65
CA GLN A 288 3.27 -9.02 21.08
C GLN A 288 2.64 -7.66 21.45
N SER A 289 2.69 -6.68 20.55
CA SER A 289 2.09 -5.36 20.77
C SER A 289 0.57 -5.36 20.70
N ARG A 290 -0.03 -6.32 19.97
CA ARG A 290 -1.47 -6.39 19.65
C ARG A 290 -2.04 -5.13 18.97
N ILE A 291 -1.19 -4.35 18.32
CA ILE A 291 -1.59 -3.16 17.56
C ILE A 291 -1.39 -3.45 16.08
N PHE A 292 -2.49 -3.49 15.33
CA PHE A 292 -2.51 -3.87 13.91
C PHE A 292 -3.05 -2.74 13.04
N TYR A 293 -2.52 -2.65 11.83
CA TYR A 293 -3.01 -1.80 10.76
C TYR A 293 -4.02 -2.56 9.93
N GLU A 294 -5.13 -1.92 9.60
CA GLU A 294 -6.14 -2.45 8.70
C GLU A 294 -6.62 -1.32 7.79
N PHE A 295 -6.87 -1.59 6.51
CA PHE A 295 -7.32 -0.56 5.57
C PHE A 295 -8.66 0.08 5.97
N HIS A 296 -9.55 -0.68 6.62
CA HIS A 296 -10.87 -0.21 7.06
C HIS A 296 -10.88 0.48 8.44
N ASN A 297 -9.78 0.42 9.22
CA ASN A 297 -9.66 1.16 10.49
C ASN A 297 -9.47 2.67 10.30
N GLY A 298 -9.34 3.14 9.06
CA GLY A 298 -9.64 4.52 8.71
C GLY A 298 -11.15 4.69 8.64
N GLY A 299 -11.80 4.76 9.81
CA GLY A 299 -13.25 4.99 9.91
C GLY A 299 -13.69 6.07 8.92
N VAL A 300 -14.89 5.92 8.36
CA VAL A 300 -15.50 6.85 7.38
C VAL A 300 -15.01 8.27 7.69
N PRO A 301 -14.23 8.92 6.81
CA PRO A 301 -13.71 10.23 7.10
C PRO A 301 -14.88 11.12 7.51
N LYS A 302 -14.88 11.62 8.76
CA LYS A 302 -15.85 12.61 9.24
C LYS A 302 -15.74 13.96 8.49
N TYR A 303 -14.97 13.99 7.40
CA TYR A 303 -14.64 15.14 6.58
C TYR A 303 -15.02 14.85 5.13
N ALA A 304 -16.30 14.60 4.90
CA ALA A 304 -16.93 14.67 3.58
C ALA A 304 -18.43 14.98 3.78
N ALA A 305 -18.69 16.14 4.38
CA ALA A 305 -19.92 16.89 4.27
C ALA A 305 -19.53 18.33 3.92
#